data_AF-A0A239A740-F1
#
_entry.id   AF-A0A239A740-F1
#
_cell.length_a   1.000
_cell.length_b   1.000
_cell.length_c   1.000
_cell.angle_alpha   90.00
_cell.angle_beta   90.00
_cell.angle_gamma   90.00
#
_symmetry.space_group_name_H-M   'P 1'
#
loop_
_entity.id
_entity.type
_entity.pdbx_description
1 polymer ?
#
loop_
_entity_poly.entity_id
_entity_poly.type
_entity_poly.pdbx_seq_one_letter_code
_entity_poly.pdbx_strand_id
1 'polypeptide(L)'
;MKLYMCRKCGTVIETASGPSGSSCPQGGNHIWNLLTNDGSTVAKPGLIPFMCKKCGTLVYAKQRPNATQCPSGGGHVWNRV
;
A
#
# COMPACT_ATOMS: atom_id res chain seq x y z
N MET A 1 10.43 -6.60 0.57
CA MET A 1 9.12 -7.24 0.75
C MET A 1 8.12 -6.46 -0.08
N LYS A 2 7.10 -7.15 -0.62
CA LYS A 2 6.09 -6.47 -1.44
C LYS A 2 5.02 -5.89 -0.53
N LEU A 3 4.59 -4.67 -0.82
CA LEU A 3 3.46 -4.03 -0.14
C LEU A 3 2.25 -4.04 -1.06
N TYR A 4 1.13 -4.50 -0.52
CA TYR A 4 -0.16 -4.46 -1.20
C TYR A 4 -1.14 -3.64 -0.40
N MET A 5 -2.06 -2.97 -1.09
CA MET A 5 -3.16 -2.28 -0.46
C MET A 5 -4.50 -2.65 -1.08
N CYS A 6 -5.48 -2.93 -0.23
CA CYS A 6 -6.82 -3.23 -0.71
C CYS A 6 -7.50 -1.94 -1.18
N ARG A 7 -7.96 -1.91 -2.44
CA ARG A 7 -8.70 -0.78 -3.00
C ARG A 7 -10.00 -0.49 -2.25
N LYS A 8 -10.61 -1.54 -1.66
CA LYS A 8 -11.92 -1.44 -1.01
C LYS A 8 -11.81 -0.87 0.41
N CYS A 9 -10.92 -1.45 1.22
CA CYS A 9 -10.84 -1.15 2.64
C CYS A 9 -9.57 -0.40 3.08
N GLY A 10 -8.64 -0.13 2.16
CA GLY A 10 -7.41 0.61 2.46
C GLY A 10 -6.38 -0.15 3.30
N THR A 11 -6.66 -1.40 3.71
CA THR A 11 -5.72 -2.24 4.44
C THR A 11 -4.43 -2.39 3.64
N VAL A 12 -3.30 -2.12 4.29
CA VAL A 12 -1.95 -2.35 3.74
C VAL A 12 -1.35 -3.57 4.39
N ILE A 13 -0.76 -4.45 3.59
CA ILE A 13 -0.08 -5.66 4.06
C ILE A 13 1.30 -5.79 3.44
N GLU A 14 2.21 -6.38 4.20
CA GLU A 14 3.56 -6.74 3.79
C GLU A 14 3.64 -8.24 3.60
N THR A 15 4.02 -8.70 2.41
CA THR A 15 4.15 -10.13 2.11
C THR A 15 5.18 -10.37 1.01
N ALA A 16 5.85 -11.53 1.05
CA ALA A 16 6.77 -11.95 -0.01
C ALA A 16 6.01 -12.50 -1.23
N SER A 17 4.92 -13.22 -0.97
CA SER A 17 4.00 -13.81 -1.95
C SER A 17 2.75 -12.94 -2.14
N GLY A 18 1.99 -13.17 -3.21
CA GLY A 18 0.74 -12.46 -3.45
C GLY A 18 -0.27 -12.72 -2.31
N PRO A 19 -1.04 -11.70 -1.88
CA PRO A 19 -1.98 -11.85 -0.76
C PRO A 19 -3.28 -12.58 -1.13
N SER A 20 -3.89 -13.25 -0.14
CA SER A 20 -5.21 -13.86 -0.32
C SER A 20 -6.29 -12.82 -0.55
N GLY A 21 -7.19 -13.07 -1.50
CA GLY A 21 -8.33 -12.22 -1.78
C GLY A 21 -9.50 -12.37 -0.80
N SER A 22 -9.52 -13.34 0.12
CA SER A 22 -10.71 -13.62 0.94
C SER A 22 -10.90 -12.65 2.12
N SER A 23 -12.17 -12.43 2.52
CA SER A 23 -12.57 -11.78 3.79
C SER A 23 -12.33 -10.28 3.90
N CYS A 24 -12.71 -9.50 2.89
CA CYS A 24 -12.63 -8.04 2.99
C CYS A 24 -13.70 -7.49 3.95
N PRO A 25 -13.35 -6.61 4.91
CA PRO A 25 -14.32 -6.03 5.84
C PRO A 25 -15.35 -5.13 5.16
N GLN A 26 -15.07 -4.67 3.94
CA GLN A 26 -16.02 -3.92 3.10
C GLN A 26 -16.88 -4.87 2.22
N GLY A 27 -17.00 -6.13 2.63
CA GLY A 27 -17.75 -7.18 1.95
C GLY A 27 -16.98 -7.89 0.83
N GLY A 28 -17.32 -9.15 0.56
CA GLY A 28 -16.73 -9.96 -0.51
C GLY A 28 -15.21 -10.14 -0.41
N ASN A 29 -14.54 -10.12 -1.57
CA ASN A 29 -13.08 -10.30 -1.67
C ASN A 29 -12.32 -8.97 -1.66
N HIS A 30 -11.10 -8.99 -1.12
CA HIS A 30 -10.11 -7.94 -1.25
C HIS A 30 -9.70 -7.78 -2.71
N ILE A 31 -9.47 -6.52 -3.10
CA ILE A 31 -8.93 -6.15 -4.41
C ILE A 31 -7.57 -5.51 -4.14
N TRP A 32 -6.51 -6.30 -4.24
CA TRP A 32 -5.16 -5.88 -3.88
C TRP A 32 -4.45 -5.17 -5.02
N ASN A 33 -3.85 -4.02 -4.70
CA ASN A 33 -2.96 -3.29 -5.58
C ASN A 33 -1.55 -3.31 -5.02
N LEU A 34 -0.57 -3.61 -5.86
CA LEU A 34 0.83 -3.56 -5.49
C LEU A 34 1.27 -2.09 -5.34
N LEU A 35 1.68 -1.71 -4.13
CA LEU A 35 2.27 -0.41 -3.86
C LEU A 35 3.76 -0.39 -4.20
N THR A 36 4.52 -1.41 -3.80
CA THR A 36 5.96 -1.50 -4.11
C THR A 36 6.46 -2.93 -3.95
N ASN A 37 7.55 -3.28 -4.64
CA ASN A 37 8.22 -4.57 -4.46
C ASN A 37 9.26 -4.55 -3.33
N ASP A 38 9.68 -3.34 -2.92
CA ASP A 38 10.82 -3.11 -2.05
C ASP A 38 10.46 -2.17 -0.90
N GLY A 39 9.47 -2.56 -0.11
CA GLY A 39 8.99 -1.77 1.01
C GLY A 39 8.68 -2.57 2.28
N SER A 40 8.16 -1.83 3.26
CA SER A 40 7.69 -2.32 4.54
C SER A 40 6.61 -1.40 5.13
N THR A 41 5.71 -1.95 5.94
CA THR A 41 4.74 -1.16 6.72
C THR A 41 5.37 -0.51 7.95
N VAL A 42 6.60 -0.88 8.29
CA VAL A 42 7.37 -0.34 9.41
C VAL A 42 8.69 0.26 8.92
N ALA A 43 9.25 1.19 9.71
CA ALA A 43 10.53 1.79 9.41
C ALA A 43 11.64 0.74 9.43
N LYS A 44 12.50 0.74 8.40
CA LYS A 44 13.69 -0.12 8.31
C LYS A 44 14.87 0.70 7.78
N PRO A 45 16.12 0.38 8.17
CA PRO A 45 17.29 1.05 7.63
C PRO A 45 17.31 1.04 6.10
N GLY A 46 17.58 2.19 5.48
CA GLY A 46 17.64 2.33 4.02
C GLY A 46 16.29 2.43 3.30
N LEU A 47 15.16 2.48 4.01
CA LEU A 47 13.86 2.80 3.43
C LEU A 47 13.48 4.27 3.67
N ILE A 48 12.80 4.86 2.69
CA ILE A 48 12.31 6.23 2.72
C ILE A 48 10.83 6.20 3.12
N PRO A 49 10.37 7.04 4.05
CA PRO A 49 8.96 7.15 4.37
C PRO A 49 8.19 7.86 3.24
N PHE A 50 7.03 7.30 2.87
CA PHE A 50 6.12 7.89 1.91
C PHE A 50 4.71 7.93 2.48
N MET A 51 4.14 9.13 2.56
CA MET A 51 2.75 9.33 2.98
C MET A 51 1.89 9.74 1.79
N CYS A 52 0.77 9.04 1.58
CA CYS A 52 -0.21 9.46 0.59
C CYS A 52 -1.04 10.62 1.14
N LYS A 53 -1.02 11.77 0.45
CA LYS A 53 -1.82 12.95 0.84
C LYS A 53 -3.34 12.71 0.82
N LYS A 54 -3.82 11.76 0.01
CA LYS A 54 -5.26 11.50 -0.17
C LYS A 54 -5.84 10.57 0.89
N CYS A 55 -5.18 9.44 1.15
CA CYS A 55 -5.68 8.40 2.04
C CYS A 55 -4.92 8.30 3.36
N GLY A 56 -3.89 9.12 3.58
CA GLY A 56 -3.07 9.10 4.81
C GLY A 56 -2.18 7.88 4.97
N THR A 57 -2.20 6.93 4.03
CA THR A 57 -1.36 5.72 4.09
C THR A 57 0.11 6.08 4.18
N LEU A 58 0.78 5.60 5.23
CA LEU A 58 2.22 5.67 5.41
C LEU A 58 2.85 4.32 5.06
N VAL A 59 3.85 4.31 4.20
CA VAL A 59 4.67 3.14 3.86
C VAL A 59 6.13 3.53 3.78
N TYR A 60 7.02 2.55 3.95
CA TYR A 60 8.45 2.74 3.81
C TYR A 60 8.93 1.98 2.58
N ALA A 61 9.69 2.62 1.69
CA ALA A 61 10.13 1.99 0.44
C ALA A 61 11.48 2.54 -0.04
N LYS A 62 12.23 1.76 -0.83
CA LYS A 62 13.48 2.23 -1.46
C LYS A 62 13.23 3.31 -2.52
N GLN A 63 12.07 3.25 -3.17
CA GLN A 63 11.66 4.15 -4.23
C GLN A 63 10.19 4.53 -4.07
N ARG A 64 9.78 5.56 -4.82
CA ARG A 64 8.40 6.06 -4.77
C ARG A 64 7.41 4.93 -5.10
N PRO A 65 6.40 4.67 -4.25
CA PRO A 65 5.42 3.62 -4.51
C PRO A 65 4.55 3.91 -5.74
N ASN A 66 3.89 2.87 -6.23
CA ASN A 66 2.91 2.93 -7.30
C ASN A 66 1.77 3.90 -6.93
N ALA A 67 1.42 4.77 -7.88
CA ALA A 67 0.43 5.81 -7.69
C ALA A 67 -1.00 5.39 -8.08
N THR A 68 -1.28 4.13 -8.36
CA THR A 68 -2.59 3.70 -8.88
C THR A 68 -3.57 3.31 -7.77
N GLN A 69 -4.87 3.50 -8.06
CA GLN A 69 -5.99 2.92 -7.31
C GLN A 69 -5.99 3.19 -5.79
N CYS A 70 -5.97 4.48 -5.44
CA CYS A 70 -6.15 4.93 -4.07
C CYS A 70 -7.60 4.67 -3.60
N PRO A 71 -7.82 4.22 -2.35
CA PRO A 71 -9.14 3.95 -1.79
C PRO A 71 -9.94 5.23 -1.62
N SER A 72 -9.28 6.37 -1.46
CA SER A 72 -9.90 7.71 -1.52
C SER A 72 -10.19 8.18 -2.97
N GLY A 73 -10.20 7.26 -3.94
CA GLY A 73 -10.49 7.51 -5.36
C GLY A 73 -9.26 7.84 -6.20
N GLY A 74 -9.30 7.53 -7.50
CA GLY A 74 -8.23 7.82 -8.46
C GLY A 74 -6.88 7.19 -8.10
N GLY A 75 -5.79 7.95 -8.26
CA GLY A 75 -4.44 7.54 -7.88
C GLY A 75 -3.96 8.09 -6.54
N HIS A 76 -2.91 7.49 -5.97
CA HIS A 76 -2.19 7.99 -4.81
C HIS A 76 -1.35 9.22 -5.15
N VAL A 77 -1.19 10.11 -4.15
CA VAL A 77 -0.31 11.26 -4.22
C VAL A 77 0.74 11.11 -3.11
N TRP A 78 1.88 10.52 -3.45
CA TRP A 78 2.95 10.21 -2.51
C TRP A 78 3.85 11.40 -2.24
N ASN A 79 3.96 11.78 -0.97
CA ASN A 79 4.96 12.71 -0.46
C ASN A 79 6.01 11.93 0.31
N ARG A 80 7.28 12.29 0.14
CA ARG A 80 8.34 11.85 1.07
C ARG A 80 8.17 12.62 2.38
N VAL A 81 8.26 11.93 3.50
CA VAL A 81 8.13 12.51 4.86
C VAL A 81 9.26 12.07 5.76
#